data_AF-F5T815-F1
#
_entry.id   AF-F5T815-F1
#
_cell.length_a   1.000
_cell.length_b   1.000
_cell.length_c   1.000
_cell.angle_alpha   90.00
_cell.angle_beta   90.00
_cell.angle_gamma   90.00
#
_symmetry.space_group_name_H-M   'P 1'
#
loop_
_entity.id
_entity.type
_entity.pdbx_description
1 polymer ?
#
loop_
_entity_poly.entity_id
_entity_poly.type
_entity_poly.pdbx_seq_one_letter_code
_entity_poly.pdbx_strand_id
1 'polypeptide(L)' 'MEVVSIPIEESEMEAKIRDVNDRPILRAAIHAGVDILLTGDKDFLESGILNPKIITAAEFVKEF' A
#
# COMPACT_ATOMS: atom_id res chain seq x y z
N MET A 1 -13.16 -7.92 -10.86
CA MET A 1 -12.20 -7.98 -9.76
C MET A 1 -10.95 -8.62 -10.31
N GLU A 2 -9.85 -7.87 -10.31
CA GLU A 2 -8.54 -8.38 -10.73
C GLU A 2 -7.77 -8.79 -9.47
N VAL A 3 -7.07 -9.91 -9.53
CA VAL A 3 -6.23 -10.39 -8.43
C VAL A 3 -4.79 -10.31 -8.90
N VAL A 4 -3.98 -9.56 -8.16
CA VAL A 4 -2.56 -9.37 -8.44
C VAL A 4 -1.73 -10.38 -7.66
N SER A 5 -0.71 -10.94 -8.30
CA SER A 5 0.26 -11.80 -7.60
C SER A 5 1.21 -10.96 -6.76
N ILE A 6 1.64 -11.52 -5.63
CA ILE A 6 2.69 -10.93 -4.80
C ILE A 6 4.05 -11.37 -5.39
N PRO A 7 4.93 -10.43 -5.79
CA PRO A 7 6.29 -10.77 -6.21
C PRO A 7 7.09 -11.44 -5.09
N ILE A 8 8.09 -12.24 -5.47
CA ILE A 8 9.01 -12.89 -4.52
C ILE A 8 10.05 -11.89 -3.99
N GLU A 9 10.49 -10.97 -4.84
CA GLU A 9 11.53 -9.99 -4.50
C GLU A 9 10.97 -8.88 -3.60
N GLU A 10 11.50 -8.77 -2.38
CA GLU A 10 11.10 -7.76 -1.41
C GLU A 10 11.49 -6.34 -1.84
N SER A 11 10.63 -5.37 -1.53
CA SER A 11 10.93 -3.96 -1.70
C SER A 11 11.53 -3.37 -0.44
N GLU A 12 12.58 -2.56 -0.56
CA GLU A 12 13.17 -1.83 0.56
C GLU A 12 12.14 -0.93 1.30
N MET A 13 11.08 -0.50 0.60
CA MET A 13 10.02 0.31 1.19
C MET A 13 9.21 -0.45 2.25
N GLU A 14 9.20 -1.79 2.20
CA GLU A 14 8.51 -2.64 3.17
C GLU A 14 9.05 -2.48 4.60
N ALA A 15 10.29 -2.00 4.75
CA ALA A 15 10.87 -1.67 6.06
C ALA A 15 10.11 -0.54 6.79
N LYS A 16 9.34 0.28 6.05
CA LYS A 16 8.48 1.32 6.63
C LYS A 16 7.14 0.80 7.15
N ILE A 17 6.76 -0.41 6.76
CA ILE A 17 5.57 -1.07 7.28
C ILE A 17 5.98 -1.86 8.53
N ARG A 18 5.34 -1.51 9.64
CA ARG A 18 5.62 -2.09 10.95
C ARG A 18 5.13 -3.53 11.05
N ASP A 19 3.91 -3.82 10.60
CA ASP A 19 3.41 -5.20 10.54
C ASP A 19 4.07 -5.96 9.39
N VAL A 20 4.79 -7.01 9.73
CA VAL A 20 5.48 -7.86 8.77
C VAL A 20 4.51 -8.55 7.81
N ASN A 21 3.26 -8.78 8.23
CA ASN A 21 2.24 -9.45 7.41
C ASN A 21 1.63 -8.52 6.35
N ASP A 22 1.81 -7.21 6.50
CA ASP A 22 1.30 -6.20 5.58
C ASP A 22 2.28 -5.85 4.46
N ARG A 23 3.56 -6.16 4.66
CA ARG A 23 4.61 -5.94 3.65
C ARG A 23 4.30 -6.53 2.28
N PRO A 24 3.76 -7.77 2.17
CA PRO A 24 3.37 -8.33 0.88
C PRO A 24 2.26 -7.53 0.15
N ILE A 25 1.38 -6.86 0.89
CA ILE A 25 0.31 -6.02 0.31
C ILE A 25 0.93 -4.78 -0.35
N LEU A 26 1.87 -4.10 0.34
CA LEU A 26 2.62 -2.99 -0.25
C LEU A 26 3.37 -3.44 -1.51
N ARG A 27 4.05 -4.58 -1.42
CA ARG A 27 4.84 -5.12 -2.53
C ARG A 27 3.99 -5.38 -3.77
N ALA A 28 2.82 -6.00 -3.59
CA ALA A 28 1.88 -6.24 -4.67
C ALA A 28 1.38 -4.93 -5.29
N ALA A 29 1.08 -3.91 -4.47
CA ALA A 29 0.63 -2.60 -4.94
C ALA A 29 1.71 -1.90 -5.79
N ILE A 30 2.97 -1.89 -5.33
CA ILE A 30 4.10 -1.33 -6.08
C ILE A 30 4.27 -2.06 -7.41
N HIS A 31 4.23 -3.39 -7.40
CA HIS A 31 4.42 -4.20 -8.61
C HIS A 31 3.30 -4.01 -9.63
N ALA A 32 2.05 -3.88 -9.16
CA ALA A 32 0.90 -3.61 -10.00
C ALA A 32 0.85 -2.15 -10.50
N GLY A 33 1.79 -1.29 -10.09
CA GLY A 33 1.83 0.12 -10.50
C GLY A 33 0.65 0.91 -9.97
N VAL A 34 0.17 0.59 -8.77
CA VAL A 34 -0.97 1.26 -8.15
C VAL A 34 -0.61 2.72 -7.82
N ASP A 35 -1.45 3.67 -8.23
CA ASP A 35 -1.29 5.08 -7.87
C ASP A 35 -1.75 5.37 -6.42
N ILE A 36 -2.86 4.75 -6.00
CA ILE A 36 -3.51 4.98 -4.70
C ILE A 36 -3.83 3.64 -4.01
N LEU A 37 -3.33 3.48 -2.78
CA LEU A 37 -3.68 2.37 -1.89
C LEU A 37 -4.74 2.85 -0.90
N LEU A 38 -5.98 2.38 -1.06
CA LEU A 38 -7.09 2.67 -0.15
C LEU A 38 -7.08 1.71 1.03
N THR A 39 -6.96 2.23 2.25
CA THR A 39 -6.95 1.42 3.45
C THR A 39 -7.46 2.15 4.69
N GLY A 40 -7.98 1.40 5.66
CA GLY A 40 -8.24 1.89 7.03
C GLY A 40 -7.16 1.49 8.02
N ASP A 41 -6.11 0.79 7.55
CA ASP A 41 -5.02 0.31 8.39
C ASP A 41 -4.08 1.45 8.79
N LYS A 42 -3.84 1.56 10.10
CA LYS A 42 -3.05 2.64 10.68
C LYS A 42 -1.57 2.53 10.35
N ASP A 43 -1.02 1.32 10.25
CA ASP A 43 0.42 1.12 9.98
C ASP A 43 0.77 1.53 8.55
N PHE A 44 -0.15 1.35 7.61
CA PHE A 44 0.00 1.92 6.26
C PHE A 44 -0.12 3.44 6.26
N LEU A 45 -1.16 3.99 6.90
CA LEU A 45 -1.42 5.43 6.91
C LEU A 45 -0.27 6.23 7.56
N GLU A 46 0.37 5.65 8.59
CA GLU A 46 1.49 6.28 9.29
C GLU A 46 2.89 5.89 8.74
N SER A 47 2.95 5.07 7.69
CA SER A 47 4.22 4.56 7.13
C SER A 47 5.14 5.61 6.50
N GLY A 48 4.61 6.78 6.13
CA GLY A 48 5.35 7.79 5.37
C GLY A 48 5.78 7.33 3.96
N ILE A 49 5.10 6.33 3.40
CA ILE A 49 5.21 5.95 1.99
C ILE A 49 4.38 6.91 1.16
N LEU A 50 4.98 7.42 0.08
CA LEU A 50 4.36 8.42 -0.80
C LEU A 50 3.91 7.83 -2.16
N ASN A 51 4.45 6.66 -2.53
CA ASN A 51 4.10 5.98 -3.77
C ASN A 51 4.07 4.45 -3.53
N PRO A 52 2.88 3.80 -3.57
CA PRO A 52 1.56 4.37 -3.83
C PRO A 52 1.13 5.43 -2.79
N LYS A 53 0.24 6.36 -3.16
CA LYS A 53 -0.37 7.30 -2.20
C LYS A 53 -1.33 6.51 -1.31
N ILE A 54 -1.10 6.53 -0.01
CA ILE A 54 -1.91 5.78 0.96
C ILE A 54 -2.94 6.73 1.58
N ILE A 55 -4.23 6.43 1.42
CA ILE A 55 -5.32 7.23 2.00
C ILE A 55 -6.50 6.35 2.45
N THR A 56 -7.37 6.92 3.25
CA THR A 56 -8.65 6.31 3.63
C THR A 56 -9.69 6.44 2.52
N ALA A 57 -10.69 5.55 2.54
CA ALA A 57 -11.83 5.64 1.62
C ALA A 57 -12.58 6.98 1.74
N ALA A 58 -12.64 7.55 2.95
CA ALA A 58 -13.30 8.84 3.18
C ALA A 58 -12.50 10.02 2.59
N GLU A 59 -11.17 9.96 2.58
CA GLU A 59 -10.31 10.95 1.90
C GLU A 59 -10.42 10.81 0.39
N PHE A 60 -10.44 9.58 -0.13
CA PHE A 60 -10.60 9.35 -1.57
C PHE A 60 -11.87 9.99 -2.12
N VAL A 61 -13.03 9.76 -1.49
CA VAL A 61 -14.32 10.35 -1.89
C VAL A 61 -14.34 11.88 -1.80
N LYS A 62 -13.47 12.49 -0.99
CA LYS A 62 -13.37 13.95 -0.87
C LYS A 62 -12.43 14.58 -1.90
N GLU A 63 -11.38 13.86 -2.28
CA GLU A 63 -10.33 14.34 -3.17
C GLU A 63 -10.54 13.96 -4.65
N PHE A 64 -11.36 12.94 -4.93
CA PHE A 64 -11.62 12.36 -6.25
C PHE A 64 -13.11 12.08 -6.44
#